data_AF-A0A243W530-F1
#
_entry.id   AF-A0A243W530-F1
#
_cell.length_a   1.000
_cell.length_b   1.000
_cell.length_c   1.000
_cell.angle_alpha   90.00
_cell.angle_beta   90.00
_cell.angle_gamma   90.00
#
_symmetry.space_group_name_H-M   'P 1'
#
loop_
_entity.id
_entity.type
_entity.pdbx_description
1 polymer ?
#
loop_
_entity_poly.entity_id
_entity_poly.type
_entity_poly.pdbx_seq_one_letter_code
_entity_poly.pdbx_strand_id
1 'polypeptide(L)'
;MGYLRIQRYDVTRSFDTTRVDSLRFRPVQMELFYPSVQSSTGTLSYGYFLEAYGSRMNFGLSADSCRRVGAQLTDYLGAVLSLDAPHQLRILPTQSTLAAPMAAGPFPLVLYCPAYNGLSYENLLLLEGLASQGYLVAAVSSVGKFPGYMTMDPVDLIEQVADAQFARAYLQRRGWVLSNQVAVLGYSWGGLAATILAMQEPPVQAVISLDGNDRYPYGEDAGEDAQFSRIRQATYFAPHRLSAPYLYLSSGQETPEFVIDSVYALPIRARVASYVRLLRTRHEDFSCLPTLASHLDKRRPTPIAYPLLERLVSSWLDAHLRHQTSFPDTLQALLRQQPTRLTLTAPTLAPAYSSLASILRGTTTDAHGTPLPYVSIGVVGGNQGTVSRGDGTFELRLRGARATDKVRFSCVGYQSREWDVAFLSAGARGQALRLALWEQQIPLPEVVVQGARPVRRVLGNTTTSTFVNAGFGSAESGAQVGIPLHLGKKPVSLEKVAVQLSYNRYDSLLLRLNVYRLEKGVPTQNLLMEQVLMRVGNQTGAATFNLTSHPLAVTGNVLVAVELVQGWGSPQKGLYLSAGYLNGPSYYRPTSEGAWRRARGMGVGIQVKVLVEKAPDSTYLPPLPK
;
A
#
# COMPACT_ATOMS: atom_id res chain seq x y z
N MET A 1 -26.42 -1.52 20.40
CA MET A 1 -25.47 -2.61 20.71
C MET A 1 -24.30 -2.02 21.50
N GLY A 2 -23.52 -2.83 22.19
CA GLY A 2 -22.40 -2.35 23.01
C GLY A 2 -21.08 -2.31 22.26
N TYR A 3 -20.22 -1.36 22.64
CA TYR A 3 -18.88 -1.21 22.09
C TYR A 3 -17.84 -0.97 23.20
N LEU A 4 -16.71 -1.63 23.11
CA LEU A 4 -15.56 -1.47 24.01
C LEU A 4 -14.24 -1.52 23.23
N ARG A 5 -13.34 -0.59 23.54
CA ARG A 5 -11.93 -0.70 23.15
C ARG A 5 -11.12 -1.31 24.31
N ILE A 6 -10.43 -2.41 24.05
CA ILE A 6 -9.55 -3.05 25.02
C ILE A 6 -8.12 -3.00 24.51
N GLN A 7 -7.22 -2.48 25.35
CA GLN A 7 -5.78 -2.42 25.08
C GLN A 7 -5.05 -3.31 26.09
N ARG A 8 -4.21 -4.21 25.59
CA ARG A 8 -3.40 -5.14 26.39
C ARG A 8 -2.00 -5.28 25.80
N TYR A 9 -1.10 -5.86 26.58
CA TYR A 9 0.23 -6.21 26.12
C TYR A 9 0.35 -7.74 26.12
N ASP A 10 0.76 -8.28 24.98
CA ASP A 10 1.19 -9.66 24.87
C ASP A 10 2.66 -9.74 25.30
N VAL A 11 2.85 -10.09 26.57
CA VAL A 11 4.17 -10.17 27.22
C VAL A 11 5.05 -11.29 26.65
N THR A 12 4.51 -12.16 25.79
CA THR A 12 5.26 -13.22 25.12
C THR A 12 5.96 -12.75 23.85
N ARG A 13 5.61 -11.56 23.33
CA ARG A 13 6.15 -11.00 22.10
C ARG A 13 6.79 -9.63 22.35
N SER A 14 7.95 -9.39 21.75
CA SER A 14 8.64 -8.10 21.81
C SER A 14 8.09 -7.12 20.76
N PHE A 15 7.98 -5.84 21.10
CA PHE A 15 7.61 -4.76 20.18
C PHE A 15 8.75 -3.76 19.99
N ASP A 16 9.17 -3.10 21.06
CA ASP A 16 10.29 -2.18 21.06
C ASP A 16 11.26 -2.54 22.20
N THR A 17 12.24 -3.37 21.89
CA THR A 17 13.24 -3.84 22.87
C THR A 17 14.10 -2.72 23.46
N THR A 18 14.06 -1.51 22.91
CA THR A 18 14.80 -0.36 23.46
C THR A 18 14.07 0.32 24.62
N ARG A 19 12.77 0.03 24.80
CA ARG A 19 11.95 0.61 25.88
C ARG A 19 12.05 -0.20 27.16
N VAL A 20 11.91 0.50 28.29
CA VAL A 20 11.83 -0.10 29.63
C VAL A 20 10.40 -0.24 30.14
N ASP A 21 9.45 0.47 29.52
CA ASP A 21 8.03 0.39 29.86
C ASP A 21 7.31 -0.76 29.12
N SER A 22 6.00 -0.91 29.35
CA SER A 22 5.20 -1.99 28.77
C SER A 22 5.18 -2.01 27.24
N LEU A 23 5.47 -0.89 26.55
CA LEU A 23 5.60 -0.85 25.08
C LEU A 23 6.82 -1.62 24.58
N ARG A 24 7.66 -2.18 25.45
CA ARG A 24 8.63 -3.22 25.09
C ARG A 24 7.97 -4.50 24.61
N PHE A 25 6.76 -4.78 25.08
CA PHE A 25 5.96 -5.95 24.70
C PHE A 25 4.94 -5.56 23.62
N ARG A 26 4.49 -6.55 22.86
CA ARG A 26 3.52 -6.36 21.77
C ARG A 26 2.22 -5.73 22.29
N PRO A 27 1.92 -4.49 21.89
CA PRO A 27 0.64 -3.89 22.21
C PRO A 27 -0.44 -4.48 21.30
N VAL A 28 -1.56 -4.91 21.89
CA VAL A 28 -2.71 -5.47 21.18
C VAL A 28 -3.93 -4.62 21.50
N GLN A 29 -4.45 -3.92 20.48
CA GLN A 29 -5.70 -3.19 20.54
C GLN A 29 -6.82 -4.00 19.88
N MET A 30 -7.89 -4.22 20.65
CA MET A 30 -9.08 -4.95 20.25
C MET A 30 -10.28 -4.00 20.32
N GLU A 31 -11.02 -3.89 19.23
CA GLU A 31 -12.34 -3.27 19.19
C GLU A 31 -13.39 -4.36 19.35
N LEU A 32 -14.22 -4.27 20.38
CA LEU A 32 -15.28 -5.23 20.66
C LEU A 32 -16.63 -4.61 20.35
N PHE A 33 -17.43 -5.34 19.59
CA PHE A 33 -18.83 -5.05 19.30
C PHE A 33 -19.65 -6.22 19.81
N TYR A 34 -20.65 -5.97 20.64
CA TYR A 34 -21.30 -7.05 21.39
C TYR A 34 -22.78 -6.79 21.70
N PRO A 35 -23.57 -7.86 21.94
CA PRO A 35 -24.93 -7.74 22.43
C PRO A 35 -24.94 -7.12 23.83
N SER A 36 -25.69 -6.04 24.02
CA SER A 36 -25.76 -5.30 25.27
C SER A 36 -27.18 -5.27 25.80
N VAL A 37 -27.33 -5.07 27.10
CA VAL A 37 -28.61 -4.63 27.67
C VAL A 37 -28.94 -3.25 27.08
N GLN A 38 -30.23 -2.95 26.91
CA GLN A 38 -30.67 -1.65 26.44
C GLN A 38 -30.16 -0.56 27.40
N SER A 39 -29.47 0.43 26.84
CA SER A 39 -28.93 1.56 27.60
C SER A 39 -29.62 2.85 27.16
N SER A 40 -29.82 3.77 28.11
CA SER A 40 -30.29 5.13 27.83
C SER A 40 -29.16 6.06 27.39
N THR A 41 -27.90 5.62 27.47
CA THR A 41 -26.74 6.37 26.98
C THR A 41 -26.76 6.47 25.46
N GLY A 42 -26.51 7.67 24.92
CA GLY A 42 -26.44 7.92 23.48
C GLY A 42 -25.39 7.07 22.75
N THR A 43 -25.56 6.94 21.44
CA THR A 43 -24.59 6.23 20.59
C THR A 43 -23.41 7.12 20.22
N LEU A 44 -22.29 6.47 19.90
CA LEU A 44 -21.08 7.13 19.43
C LEU A 44 -21.30 7.70 18.02
N SER A 45 -20.59 8.78 17.70
CA SER A 45 -20.46 9.22 16.32
C SER A 45 -19.31 8.49 15.62
N TYR A 46 -19.32 8.45 14.30
CA TYR A 46 -18.24 7.87 13.51
C TYR A 46 -16.91 8.61 13.72
N GLY A 47 -16.95 9.89 14.12
CA GLY A 47 -15.78 10.66 14.54
C GLY A 47 -15.01 10.04 15.71
N TYR A 48 -15.69 9.40 16.66
CA TYR A 48 -15.03 8.68 17.75
C TYR A 48 -14.10 7.58 17.23
N PHE A 49 -14.55 6.87 16.19
CA PHE A 49 -13.75 5.84 15.54
C PHE A 49 -12.59 6.46 14.75
N LEU A 50 -12.80 7.56 14.02
CA LEU A 50 -11.71 8.24 13.32
C LEU A 50 -10.60 8.72 14.27
N GLU A 51 -10.96 9.19 15.46
CA GLU A 51 -10.00 9.61 16.49
C GLU A 51 -9.26 8.41 17.11
N ALA A 52 -9.86 7.22 17.10
CA ALA A 52 -9.25 5.98 17.58
C ALA A 52 -7.93 5.66 16.88
N TYR A 53 -7.79 6.06 15.62
CA TYR A 53 -6.58 5.84 14.85
C TYR A 53 -5.35 6.48 15.50
N GLY A 54 -5.50 7.65 16.12
CA GLY A 54 -4.38 8.31 16.80
C GLY A 54 -3.80 7.43 17.90
N SER A 55 -4.67 6.79 18.69
CA SER A 55 -4.24 5.90 19.78
C SER A 55 -3.75 4.52 19.32
N ARG A 56 -3.75 4.23 18.02
CA ARG A 56 -3.33 2.93 17.46
C ARG A 56 -1.87 2.69 17.78
N MET A 57 -1.58 1.64 18.56
CA MET A 57 -0.23 1.23 19.01
C MET A 57 0.54 2.26 19.85
N ASN A 58 0.06 3.51 19.98
CA ASN A 58 0.63 4.53 20.84
C ASN A 58 -0.39 4.95 21.91
N PHE A 59 -0.29 4.30 23.06
CA PHE A 59 -1.19 4.48 24.20
C PHE A 59 -0.96 5.78 24.99
N GLY A 60 0.03 6.59 24.61
CA GLY A 60 0.40 7.83 25.30
C GLY A 60 -0.05 9.10 24.58
N LEU A 61 -0.74 9.02 23.43
CA LEU A 61 -1.20 10.22 22.75
C LEU A 61 -2.31 10.93 23.54
N SER A 62 -2.20 12.25 23.63
CA SER A 62 -3.25 13.09 24.21
C SER A 62 -4.52 13.05 23.35
N ALA A 63 -5.67 13.30 23.99
CA ALA A 63 -6.95 13.39 23.29
C ALA A 63 -6.93 14.44 22.16
N ASP A 64 -6.22 15.55 22.34
CA ASP A 64 -6.01 16.55 21.28
C ASP A 64 -5.24 16.00 20.08
N SER A 65 -4.24 15.17 20.33
CA SER A 65 -3.48 14.52 19.25
C SER A 65 -4.36 13.54 18.49
N CYS A 66 -5.16 12.73 19.19
CA CYS A 66 -6.15 11.83 18.57
C CYS A 66 -7.20 12.60 17.76
N ARG A 67 -7.71 13.73 18.28
CA ARG A 67 -8.61 14.63 17.54
C ARG A 67 -8.01 15.16 16.25
N ARG A 68 -6.75 15.62 16.28
CA ARG A 68 -6.05 16.10 15.08
C ARG A 68 -5.87 14.98 14.05
N VAL A 69 -5.49 13.80 14.51
CA VAL A 69 -5.34 12.61 13.64
C VAL A 69 -6.68 12.21 13.04
N GLY A 70 -7.76 12.21 13.83
CA GLY A 70 -9.11 11.95 13.32
C GLY A 70 -9.55 12.99 12.29
N ALA A 71 -9.19 14.27 12.46
CA ALA A 71 -9.46 15.30 11.45
C ALA A 71 -8.68 15.05 10.15
N GLN A 72 -7.39 14.71 10.24
CA GLN A 72 -6.57 14.35 9.07
C GLN A 72 -7.12 13.11 8.33
N LEU A 73 -7.57 12.10 9.07
CA LEU A 73 -8.22 10.92 8.49
C LEU A 73 -9.55 11.29 7.83
N THR A 74 -10.30 12.23 8.42
CA THR A 74 -11.54 12.75 7.83
C THR A 74 -11.27 13.40 6.47
N ASP A 75 -10.26 14.26 6.39
CA ASP A 75 -9.87 14.93 5.15
C ASP A 75 -9.39 13.93 4.10
N TYR A 76 -8.64 12.90 4.52
CA TYR A 76 -8.22 11.80 3.65
C TYR A 76 -9.41 11.07 3.04
N LEU A 77 -10.33 10.59 3.88
CA LEU A 77 -11.53 9.89 3.42
C LEU A 77 -12.39 10.80 2.55
N GLY A 78 -12.46 12.08 2.88
CA GLY A 78 -13.07 13.11 2.05
C GLY A 78 -12.54 13.15 0.63
N ALA A 79 -11.22 13.15 0.49
CA ALA A 79 -10.57 13.14 -0.82
C ALA A 79 -10.76 11.81 -1.57
N VAL A 80 -10.53 10.67 -0.91
CA VAL A 80 -10.66 9.33 -1.53
C VAL A 80 -12.07 9.05 -2.00
N LEU A 81 -13.04 9.43 -1.18
CA LEU A 81 -14.44 9.25 -1.48
C LEU A 81 -14.99 10.43 -2.30
N SER A 82 -14.25 11.49 -2.58
CA SER A 82 -14.73 12.70 -3.27
C SER A 82 -15.95 13.37 -2.60
N LEU A 83 -15.95 13.51 -1.27
CA LEU A 83 -17.04 14.11 -0.51
C LEU A 83 -16.96 15.64 -0.53
N ASP A 84 -18.11 16.30 -0.75
CA ASP A 84 -18.21 17.77 -0.69
C ASP A 84 -18.06 18.30 0.75
N ALA A 85 -18.55 17.55 1.74
CA ALA A 85 -18.58 17.95 3.15
C ALA A 85 -17.99 16.84 4.06
N PRO A 86 -16.67 16.55 3.97
CA PRO A 86 -16.08 15.40 4.67
C PRO A 86 -16.18 15.48 6.20
N HIS A 87 -16.21 16.70 6.77
CA HIS A 87 -16.41 16.92 8.20
C HIS A 87 -17.70 16.27 8.73
N GLN A 88 -18.72 16.06 7.87
CA GLN A 88 -19.96 15.38 8.26
C GLN A 88 -19.74 13.91 8.64
N LEU A 89 -18.69 13.25 8.11
CA LEU A 89 -18.31 11.90 8.56
C LEU A 89 -18.14 11.84 10.08
N ARG A 90 -17.60 12.90 10.71
CA ARG A 90 -17.29 12.88 12.15
C ARG A 90 -18.52 12.89 13.04
N ILE A 91 -19.65 13.37 12.53
CA ILE A 91 -20.91 13.51 13.28
C ILE A 91 -21.95 12.46 12.86
N LEU A 92 -21.64 11.59 11.91
CA LEU A 92 -22.53 10.49 11.52
C LEU A 92 -22.84 9.61 12.74
N PRO A 93 -24.11 9.35 13.06
CA PRO A 93 -24.47 8.46 14.17
C PRO A 93 -24.12 7.01 13.83
N THR A 94 -23.71 6.27 14.86
CA THR A 94 -23.47 4.82 14.79
C THR A 94 -24.47 4.07 15.67
N GLN A 95 -24.45 2.74 15.67
CA GLN A 95 -25.26 1.90 16.57
C GLN A 95 -24.51 1.53 17.87
N SER A 96 -23.25 1.95 17.98
CA SER A 96 -22.32 1.64 19.05
C SER A 96 -22.55 2.49 20.29
N THR A 97 -22.84 1.83 21.41
CA THR A 97 -22.92 2.48 22.72
C THR A 97 -21.67 2.15 23.53
N LEU A 98 -20.88 3.17 23.89
CA LEU A 98 -19.64 3.00 24.63
C LEU A 98 -19.89 2.38 26.00
N ALA A 99 -19.20 1.26 26.28
CA ALA A 99 -19.21 0.56 27.55
C ALA A 99 -20.61 0.21 28.08
N ALA A 100 -21.59 -0.01 27.19
CA ALA A 100 -22.90 -0.52 27.58
C ALA A 100 -22.75 -1.87 28.29
N PRO A 101 -23.52 -2.16 29.36
CA PRO A 101 -23.49 -3.45 30.02
C PRO A 101 -23.74 -4.59 29.01
N MET A 102 -22.82 -5.54 28.93
CA MET A 102 -22.95 -6.71 28.06
C MET A 102 -24.18 -7.51 28.48
N ALA A 103 -24.93 -8.02 27.50
CA ALA A 103 -26.02 -8.95 27.77
C ALA A 103 -25.46 -10.26 28.37
N ALA A 104 -26.33 -11.07 28.98
CA ALA A 104 -25.91 -12.35 29.54
C ALA A 104 -25.32 -13.26 28.43
N GLY A 105 -24.02 -13.57 28.55
CA GLY A 105 -23.26 -14.44 27.63
C GLY A 105 -22.96 -15.82 28.24
N PRO A 106 -22.21 -16.69 27.55
CA PRO A 106 -21.26 -16.43 26.45
C PRO A 106 -21.88 -16.31 25.04
N PHE A 107 -21.12 -15.78 24.08
CA PHE A 107 -21.55 -15.53 22.70
C PHE A 107 -20.71 -16.29 21.65
N PRO A 108 -21.28 -16.59 20.47
CA PRO A 108 -20.49 -16.97 19.30
C PRO A 108 -19.55 -15.83 18.90
N LEU A 109 -18.28 -16.14 18.65
CA LEU A 109 -17.23 -15.16 18.38
C LEU A 109 -16.97 -15.03 16.87
N VAL A 110 -16.87 -13.79 16.39
CA VAL A 110 -16.32 -13.45 15.07
C VAL A 110 -15.04 -12.65 15.28
N LEU A 111 -13.89 -13.22 14.90
CA LEU A 111 -12.61 -12.51 14.88
C LEU A 111 -12.44 -11.80 13.53
N TYR A 112 -12.37 -10.47 13.55
CA TYR A 112 -12.20 -9.65 12.35
C TYR A 112 -10.74 -9.24 12.15
N CYS A 113 -10.19 -9.55 10.98
CA CYS A 113 -8.87 -9.13 10.51
C CYS A 113 -9.03 -8.03 9.45
N PRO A 114 -8.54 -6.80 9.70
CA PRO A 114 -8.63 -5.72 8.72
C PRO A 114 -7.69 -5.87 7.53
N ALA A 115 -7.94 -5.05 6.51
CA ALA A 115 -7.13 -4.86 5.32
C ALA A 115 -5.69 -4.38 5.62
N TYR A 116 -4.89 -4.23 4.57
CA TYR A 116 -3.48 -3.84 4.69
C TYR A 116 -3.36 -2.49 5.38
N ASN A 117 -2.67 -2.46 6.53
CA ASN A 117 -2.56 -1.28 7.38
C ASN A 117 -3.94 -0.69 7.80
N GLY A 118 -5.00 -1.47 7.66
CA GLY A 118 -6.40 -1.08 7.81
C GLY A 118 -6.83 -0.77 9.24
N LEU A 119 -8.03 -0.23 9.35
CA LEU A 119 -8.64 0.18 10.61
C LEU A 119 -9.39 -1.01 11.21
N SER A 120 -9.28 -1.24 12.52
CA SER A 120 -10.07 -2.27 13.22
C SER A 120 -11.59 -2.04 13.13
N TYR A 121 -12.02 -0.86 12.68
CA TYR A 121 -13.41 -0.46 12.47
C TYR A 121 -13.72 -0.10 11.01
N GLU A 122 -12.88 -0.46 10.04
CA GLU A 122 -13.07 -0.12 8.62
C GLU A 122 -14.33 -0.73 7.97
N ASN A 123 -14.90 -1.74 8.63
CA ASN A 123 -16.15 -2.39 8.26
C ASN A 123 -17.24 -2.20 9.34
N LEU A 124 -17.25 -1.04 10.00
CA LEU A 124 -18.10 -0.75 11.16
C LEU A 124 -19.55 -1.21 10.99
N LEU A 125 -20.20 -0.92 9.86
CA LEU A 125 -21.60 -1.30 9.61
C LEU A 125 -21.82 -2.82 9.70
N LEU A 126 -20.94 -3.61 9.08
CA LEU A 126 -20.98 -5.07 9.18
C LEU A 126 -20.72 -5.54 10.62
N LEU A 127 -19.73 -4.97 11.31
CA LEU A 127 -19.39 -5.36 12.69
C LEU A 127 -20.54 -5.05 13.66
N GLU A 128 -21.18 -3.88 13.51
CA GLU A 128 -22.37 -3.49 14.26
C GLU A 128 -23.55 -4.41 13.96
N GLY A 129 -23.79 -4.71 12.68
CA GLY A 129 -24.85 -5.60 12.23
C GLY A 129 -24.72 -7.00 12.84
N LEU A 130 -23.52 -7.58 12.83
CA LEU A 130 -23.26 -8.90 13.44
C LEU A 130 -23.48 -8.88 14.96
N ALA A 131 -23.00 -7.84 15.65
CA ALA A 131 -23.23 -7.72 17.08
C ALA A 131 -24.72 -7.54 17.44
N SER A 132 -25.47 -6.79 16.65
CA SER A 132 -26.93 -6.67 16.79
C SER A 132 -27.65 -8.00 16.51
N GLN A 133 -27.04 -8.92 15.76
CA GLN A 133 -27.54 -10.28 15.54
C GLN A 133 -27.10 -11.27 16.63
N GLY A 134 -26.45 -10.84 17.70
CA GLY A 134 -26.08 -11.72 18.83
C GLY A 134 -24.65 -12.27 18.79
N TYR A 135 -23.79 -11.79 17.89
CA TYR A 135 -22.38 -12.20 17.84
C TYR A 135 -21.51 -11.31 18.73
N LEU A 136 -20.51 -11.88 19.40
CA LEU A 136 -19.40 -11.08 19.92
C LEU A 136 -18.40 -10.92 18.78
N VAL A 137 -18.18 -9.69 18.32
CA VAL A 137 -17.21 -9.39 17.27
C VAL A 137 -15.99 -8.75 17.89
N ALA A 138 -14.80 -9.31 17.61
CA ALA A 138 -13.54 -8.78 18.09
C ALA A 138 -12.62 -8.47 16.90
N ALA A 139 -12.40 -7.18 16.65
CA ALA A 139 -11.54 -6.71 15.58
C ALA A 139 -10.17 -6.30 16.11
N VAL A 140 -9.11 -6.83 15.51
CA VAL A 140 -7.72 -6.46 15.85
C VAL A 140 -7.19 -5.39 14.88
N SER A 141 -6.17 -4.65 15.28
CA SER A 141 -5.51 -3.68 14.39
C SER A 141 -4.61 -4.37 13.37
N SER A 142 -4.55 -3.88 12.13
CA SER A 142 -3.66 -4.42 11.10
C SER A 142 -2.28 -3.77 11.17
N VAL A 143 -1.43 -4.17 12.12
CA VAL A 143 -0.17 -3.50 12.44
C VAL A 143 1.02 -4.47 12.43
N GLY A 144 2.13 -4.09 11.81
CA GLY A 144 3.36 -4.87 11.76
C GLY A 144 4.20 -4.79 13.03
N LYS A 145 5.38 -5.43 13.03
CA LYS A 145 6.21 -5.68 14.23
C LYS A 145 6.79 -4.41 14.85
N PHE A 146 7.31 -3.47 14.05
CA PHE A 146 7.81 -2.17 14.52
C PHE A 146 7.97 -1.20 13.33
N PRO A 147 7.70 0.11 13.48
CA PRO A 147 7.13 0.86 14.61
C PRO A 147 5.60 0.91 14.54
N GLY A 148 4.92 -0.21 14.25
CA GLY A 148 3.46 -0.30 14.29
C GLY A 148 2.73 0.06 12.98
N TYR A 149 3.43 0.03 11.84
CA TYR A 149 2.80 0.06 10.50
C TYR A 149 2.84 -1.33 9.88
N MET A 150 1.83 -1.68 9.10
CA MET A 150 1.86 -2.92 8.30
C MET A 150 2.79 -2.74 7.08
N THR A 151 3.62 -3.74 6.82
CA THR A 151 4.33 -3.93 5.55
C THR A 151 3.93 -5.26 4.92
N MET A 152 4.31 -5.48 3.65
CA MET A 152 4.14 -6.79 3.01
C MET A 152 5.19 -7.82 3.43
N ASP A 153 5.96 -7.56 4.49
CA ASP A 153 6.85 -8.56 5.06
C ASP A 153 6.03 -9.71 5.72
N PRO A 154 6.36 -10.98 5.43
CA PRO A 154 5.82 -12.15 6.14
C PRO A 154 5.70 -11.98 7.67
N VAL A 155 6.70 -11.35 8.30
CA VAL A 155 6.73 -11.14 9.75
C VAL A 155 5.57 -10.25 10.20
N ASP A 156 5.27 -9.18 9.47
CA ASP A 156 4.22 -8.24 9.85
C ASP A 156 2.81 -8.85 9.69
N LEU A 157 2.61 -9.69 8.67
CA LEU A 157 1.38 -10.49 8.51
C LEU A 157 1.14 -11.38 9.73
N ILE A 158 2.18 -12.09 10.18
CA ILE A 158 2.07 -13.01 11.30
C ILE A 158 1.85 -12.28 12.62
N GLU A 159 2.31 -11.04 12.77
CA GLU A 159 1.95 -10.24 13.95
C GLU A 159 0.44 -9.95 14.02
N GLN A 160 -0.24 -9.72 12.88
CA GLN A 160 -1.70 -9.58 12.86
C GLN A 160 -2.41 -10.90 13.21
N VAL A 161 -1.91 -12.03 12.70
CA VAL A 161 -2.43 -13.37 13.04
C VAL A 161 -2.28 -13.63 14.55
N ALA A 162 -1.11 -13.33 15.11
CA ALA A 162 -0.82 -13.50 16.54
C ALA A 162 -1.64 -12.55 17.43
N ASP A 163 -1.94 -11.33 16.96
CA ASP A 163 -2.85 -10.42 17.67
C ASP A 163 -4.28 -10.98 17.72
N ALA A 164 -4.76 -11.62 16.64
CA ALA A 164 -6.05 -12.29 16.62
C ALA A 164 -6.08 -13.53 17.54
N GLN A 165 -5.00 -14.32 17.59
CA GLN A 165 -4.82 -15.42 18.54
C GLN A 165 -4.88 -14.93 20.00
N PHE A 166 -4.15 -13.85 20.29
CA PHE A 166 -4.15 -13.21 21.60
C PHE A 166 -5.56 -12.74 21.99
N ALA A 167 -6.27 -12.09 21.06
CA ALA A 167 -7.63 -11.60 21.27
C ALA A 167 -8.59 -12.75 21.60
N ARG A 168 -8.56 -13.84 20.83
CA ARG A 168 -9.35 -15.06 21.10
C ARG A 168 -9.08 -15.59 22.50
N ALA A 169 -7.81 -15.84 22.82
CA ALA A 169 -7.42 -16.43 24.10
C ALA A 169 -7.80 -15.52 25.29
N TYR A 170 -7.65 -14.20 25.13
CA TYR A 170 -8.06 -13.23 26.14
C TYR A 170 -9.58 -13.27 26.39
N LEU A 171 -10.39 -13.29 25.34
CA LEU A 171 -11.85 -13.30 25.45
C LEU A 171 -12.39 -14.65 25.96
N GLN A 172 -11.74 -15.76 25.60
CA GLN A 172 -12.05 -17.08 26.17
C GLN A 172 -11.80 -17.12 27.68
N ARG A 173 -10.67 -16.60 28.16
CA ARG A 173 -10.37 -16.52 29.61
C ARG A 173 -11.35 -15.62 30.37
N ARG A 174 -11.99 -14.66 29.70
CA ARG A 174 -13.05 -13.82 30.28
C ARG A 174 -14.40 -14.53 30.40
N GLY A 175 -14.56 -15.71 29.79
CA GLY A 175 -15.82 -16.43 29.75
C GLY A 175 -16.87 -15.82 28.82
N TRP A 176 -16.47 -14.94 27.89
CA TRP A 176 -17.39 -14.23 26.99
C TRP A 176 -17.68 -14.99 25.70
N VAL A 177 -16.95 -16.07 25.43
CA VAL A 177 -16.92 -16.76 24.13
C VAL A 177 -17.37 -18.21 24.28
N LEU A 178 -18.24 -18.66 23.38
CA LEU A 178 -18.52 -20.07 23.13
C LEU A 178 -17.34 -20.68 22.38
N SER A 179 -16.54 -21.52 23.06
CA SER A 179 -15.26 -22.01 22.53
C SER A 179 -15.38 -22.86 21.25
N ASN A 180 -16.57 -23.41 20.98
CA ASN A 180 -16.91 -24.19 19.79
C ASN A 180 -17.71 -23.41 18.74
N GLN A 181 -17.85 -22.09 18.89
CA GLN A 181 -18.55 -21.23 17.94
C GLN A 181 -17.70 -19.98 17.63
N VAL A 182 -16.58 -20.21 16.94
CA VAL A 182 -15.61 -19.20 16.53
C VAL A 182 -15.51 -19.18 15.01
N ALA A 183 -15.77 -18.03 14.41
CA ALA A 183 -15.48 -17.74 13.01
C ALA A 183 -14.35 -16.71 12.89
N VAL A 184 -13.66 -16.75 11.75
CA VAL A 184 -12.69 -15.73 11.36
C VAL A 184 -13.16 -15.07 10.07
N LEU A 185 -13.11 -13.74 10.05
CA LEU A 185 -13.58 -12.90 8.96
C LEU A 185 -12.45 -11.92 8.60
N GLY A 186 -12.13 -11.78 7.32
CA GLY A 186 -11.07 -10.88 6.88
C GLY A 186 -11.43 -10.11 5.61
N TYR A 187 -10.96 -8.87 5.52
CA TYR A 187 -11.08 -8.04 4.31
C TYR A 187 -9.70 -7.81 3.68
N SER A 188 -9.57 -7.99 2.36
CA SER A 188 -8.33 -7.74 1.62
C SER A 188 -7.15 -8.56 2.20
N TRP A 189 -6.06 -7.91 2.61
CA TRP A 189 -4.96 -8.51 3.39
C TRP A 189 -5.44 -9.30 4.61
N GLY A 190 -6.50 -8.84 5.28
CA GLY A 190 -7.12 -9.50 6.40
C GLY A 190 -7.73 -10.86 6.04
N GLY A 191 -8.17 -11.06 4.78
CA GLY A 191 -8.63 -12.36 4.28
C GLY A 191 -7.50 -13.40 4.28
N LEU A 192 -6.29 -12.97 3.92
CA LEU A 192 -5.06 -13.78 4.02
C LEU A 192 -4.70 -14.07 5.48
N ALA A 193 -4.72 -13.06 6.36
CA ALA A 193 -4.48 -13.25 7.79
C ALA A 193 -5.49 -14.21 8.44
N ALA A 194 -6.79 -14.03 8.18
CA ALA A 194 -7.86 -14.88 8.69
C ALA A 194 -7.74 -16.33 8.20
N THR A 195 -7.35 -16.51 6.93
CA THR A 195 -7.13 -17.84 6.35
C THR A 195 -5.94 -18.54 7.02
N ILE A 196 -4.82 -17.84 7.23
CA ILE A 196 -3.65 -18.38 7.94
C ILE A 196 -3.99 -18.72 9.40
N LEU A 197 -4.74 -17.85 10.07
CA LEU A 197 -5.24 -18.10 11.42
C LEU A 197 -6.02 -19.42 11.49
N ALA A 198 -6.93 -19.65 10.53
CA ALA A 198 -7.69 -20.90 10.45
C ALA A 198 -6.84 -22.14 10.12
N MET A 199 -5.67 -21.98 9.49
CA MET A 199 -4.71 -23.08 9.29
C MET A 199 -3.94 -23.43 10.57
N GLN A 200 -3.81 -22.49 11.51
CA GLN A 200 -3.01 -22.65 12.73
C GLN A 200 -3.84 -23.04 13.96
N GLU A 201 -5.06 -22.53 14.07
CA GLU A 201 -5.87 -22.53 15.31
C GLU A 201 -7.14 -23.39 15.24
N PRO A 202 -7.05 -24.71 15.43
CA PRO A 202 -8.25 -25.54 15.57
C PRO A 202 -8.86 -25.48 17.00
N PRO A 203 -10.20 -25.48 17.15
CA PRO A 203 -11.20 -25.48 16.09
C PRO A 203 -11.74 -24.06 15.79
N VAL A 204 -11.66 -23.64 14.53
CA VAL A 204 -12.47 -22.56 13.93
C VAL A 204 -13.57 -23.24 13.10
N GLN A 205 -14.80 -22.74 13.20
CA GLN A 205 -15.98 -23.37 12.57
C GLN A 205 -16.35 -22.74 11.23
N ALA A 206 -15.87 -21.54 10.93
CA ALA A 206 -16.11 -20.87 9.65
C ALA A 206 -15.02 -19.84 9.33
N VAL A 207 -14.70 -19.72 8.05
CA VAL A 207 -13.80 -18.71 7.49
C VAL A 207 -14.53 -17.92 6.42
N ILE A 208 -14.38 -16.60 6.45
CA ILE A 208 -14.92 -15.70 5.44
C ILE A 208 -13.81 -14.75 4.98
N SER A 209 -13.56 -14.72 3.67
CA SER A 209 -12.65 -13.76 3.03
C SER A 209 -13.45 -12.83 2.12
N LEU A 210 -13.36 -11.54 2.42
CA LEU A 210 -13.95 -10.43 1.67
C LEU A 210 -12.88 -9.87 0.74
N ASP A 211 -12.97 -10.21 -0.54
CA ASP A 211 -12.07 -9.81 -1.62
C ASP A 211 -10.58 -9.92 -1.27
N GLY A 212 -10.21 -11.03 -0.62
CA GLY A 212 -8.91 -11.18 0.04
C GLY A 212 -7.75 -11.67 -0.84
N ASN A 213 -6.53 -11.30 -0.42
CA ASN A 213 -5.28 -11.70 -1.10
C ASN A 213 -4.91 -13.19 -0.92
N ASP A 214 -5.73 -13.94 -0.18
CA ASP A 214 -5.67 -15.39 -0.11
C ASP A 214 -5.99 -16.05 -1.47
N ARG A 215 -6.70 -15.35 -2.37
CA ARG A 215 -7.00 -15.82 -3.74
C ARG A 215 -6.79 -14.78 -4.85
N TYR A 216 -6.52 -13.52 -4.50
CA TYR A 216 -6.34 -12.45 -5.47
C TYR A 216 -4.86 -12.08 -5.68
N PRO A 217 -4.29 -12.26 -6.90
CA PRO A 217 -3.06 -11.59 -7.32
C PRO A 217 -3.36 -10.17 -7.81
N TYR A 218 -2.59 -9.17 -7.36
CA TYR A 218 -2.59 -7.88 -8.07
C TYR A 218 -1.77 -7.98 -9.37
N GLY A 219 -0.75 -8.84 -9.44
CA GLY A 219 0.00 -9.15 -10.68
C GLY A 219 0.66 -7.93 -11.35
N GLU A 220 0.66 -6.80 -10.64
CA GLU A 220 1.04 -5.49 -11.15
C GLU A 220 2.47 -5.11 -10.75
N ASP A 221 3.07 -5.81 -9.79
CA ASP A 221 4.41 -5.56 -9.23
C ASP A 221 5.13 -6.87 -8.85
N ALA A 222 6.32 -7.08 -9.42
CA ALA A 222 7.09 -8.30 -9.21
C ALA A 222 7.68 -8.44 -7.79
N GLY A 223 7.86 -7.31 -7.09
CA GLY A 223 8.30 -7.28 -5.69
C GLY A 223 7.18 -7.71 -4.75
N GLU A 224 5.97 -7.22 -4.97
CA GLU A 224 4.76 -7.65 -4.26
C GLU A 224 4.48 -9.14 -4.48
N ASP A 225 4.55 -9.62 -5.73
CA ASP A 225 4.36 -11.04 -6.05
C ASP A 225 5.42 -11.93 -5.35
N ALA A 226 6.66 -11.45 -5.25
CA ALA A 226 7.71 -12.15 -4.51
C ALA A 226 7.41 -12.22 -3.00
N GLN A 227 6.77 -11.20 -2.43
CA GLN A 227 6.34 -11.19 -1.03
C GLN A 227 5.21 -12.18 -0.79
N PHE A 228 4.17 -12.18 -1.63
CA PHE A 228 3.09 -13.16 -1.54
C PHE A 228 3.60 -14.60 -1.72
N SER A 229 4.55 -14.81 -2.64
CA SER A 229 5.21 -16.11 -2.81
C SER A 229 5.94 -16.57 -1.54
N ARG A 230 6.70 -15.67 -0.88
CA ARG A 230 7.36 -15.97 0.40
C ARG A 230 6.37 -16.34 1.48
N ILE A 231 5.25 -15.62 1.58
CA ILE A 231 4.19 -15.93 2.55
C ILE A 231 3.66 -17.35 2.33
N ARG A 232 3.40 -17.73 1.09
CA ARG A 232 2.78 -19.01 0.73
C ARG A 232 3.73 -20.20 0.79
N GLN A 233 5.03 -19.95 0.70
CA GLN A 233 6.08 -20.95 0.90
C GLN A 233 6.50 -21.10 2.37
N ALA A 234 6.05 -20.20 3.24
CA ALA A 234 6.39 -20.25 4.65
C ALA A 234 5.70 -21.43 5.35
N THR A 235 6.34 -21.96 6.40
CA THR A 235 5.87 -23.13 7.16
C THR A 235 4.52 -22.91 7.84
N TYR A 236 4.20 -21.65 8.15
CA TYR A 236 2.93 -21.26 8.77
C TYR A 236 1.75 -21.26 7.80
N PHE A 237 2.01 -21.26 6.48
CA PHE A 237 0.99 -21.30 5.44
C PHE A 237 0.71 -22.76 5.08
N ALA A 238 -0.24 -23.36 5.79
CA ALA A 238 -0.52 -24.79 5.75
C ALA A 238 -1.95 -25.05 5.25
N PRO A 239 -2.25 -24.89 3.94
CA PRO A 239 -3.61 -25.04 3.41
C PRO A 239 -4.23 -26.41 3.67
N HIS A 240 -3.42 -27.46 3.80
CA HIS A 240 -3.88 -28.81 4.16
C HIS A 240 -4.49 -28.90 5.56
N ARG A 241 -4.20 -27.94 6.46
CA ARG A 241 -4.78 -27.83 7.81
C ARG A 241 -6.11 -27.06 7.84
N LEU A 242 -6.49 -26.42 6.73
CA LEU A 242 -7.75 -25.68 6.65
C LEU A 242 -8.93 -26.65 6.52
N SER A 243 -9.57 -26.98 7.64
CA SER A 243 -10.72 -27.89 7.70
C SER A 243 -12.08 -27.18 7.80
N ALA A 244 -12.08 -25.89 8.17
CA ALA A 244 -13.28 -25.11 8.36
C ALA A 244 -13.94 -24.74 7.02
N PRO A 245 -15.30 -24.75 6.94
CA PRO A 245 -16.04 -24.11 5.86
C PRO A 245 -15.45 -22.75 5.48
N TYR A 246 -15.24 -22.53 4.18
CA TYR A 246 -14.58 -21.37 3.60
C TYR A 246 -15.49 -20.61 2.62
N LEU A 247 -15.87 -19.38 2.93
CA LEU A 247 -16.58 -18.49 2.01
C LEU A 247 -15.64 -17.43 1.45
N TYR A 248 -15.56 -17.34 0.12
CA TYR A 248 -14.86 -16.26 -0.58
C TYR A 248 -15.85 -15.39 -1.32
N LEU A 249 -15.90 -14.10 -0.97
CA LEU A 249 -16.69 -13.10 -1.66
C LEU A 249 -15.76 -12.21 -2.49
N SER A 250 -15.94 -12.14 -3.80
CA SER A 250 -15.04 -11.38 -4.70
C SER A 250 -15.70 -10.18 -5.37
N SER A 251 -14.92 -9.17 -5.71
CA SER A 251 -15.37 -7.99 -6.47
C SER A 251 -15.55 -8.26 -7.98
N GLY A 252 -16.22 -7.34 -8.67
CA GLY A 252 -16.82 -7.53 -10.00
C GLY A 252 -16.34 -6.64 -11.13
N GLN A 253 -15.38 -5.73 -10.93
CA GLN A 253 -14.86 -4.85 -11.99
C GLN A 253 -13.56 -5.38 -12.62
N GLU A 254 -13.59 -5.54 -13.97
CA GLU A 254 -12.52 -5.74 -15.00
C GLU A 254 -11.64 -7.02 -14.86
N THR A 255 -11.50 -8.01 -15.77
CA THR A 255 -11.50 -8.19 -17.24
C THR A 255 -11.93 -9.65 -17.65
N PRO A 256 -12.02 -10.04 -18.95
CA PRO A 256 -12.40 -11.39 -19.42
C PRO A 256 -11.34 -12.44 -19.05
N GLU A 257 -11.80 -13.61 -18.60
CA GLU A 257 -11.00 -14.74 -18.08
C GLU A 257 -10.10 -14.35 -16.89
N PHE A 258 -10.69 -14.46 -15.69
CA PHE A 258 -10.02 -14.24 -14.40
C PHE A 258 -9.05 -15.41 -14.13
N VAL A 259 -7.85 -15.32 -14.70
CA VAL A 259 -6.78 -16.32 -14.61
C VAL A 259 -5.89 -16.01 -13.40
N ILE A 260 -5.84 -16.91 -12.41
CA ILE A 260 -4.97 -16.80 -11.22
C ILE A 260 -3.75 -17.69 -11.34
N ASP A 261 -2.58 -17.24 -10.88
CA ASP A 261 -1.40 -18.11 -10.76
C ASP A 261 -1.71 -19.27 -9.79
N SER A 262 -1.18 -20.46 -10.10
CA SER A 262 -1.15 -21.65 -9.24
C SER A 262 -0.80 -21.36 -7.77
N VAL A 263 0.03 -20.35 -7.49
CA VAL A 263 0.40 -19.93 -6.14
C VAL A 263 -0.81 -19.38 -5.36
N TYR A 264 -1.79 -18.78 -6.04
CA TYR A 264 -3.05 -18.29 -5.46
C TYR A 264 -4.16 -19.36 -5.46
N ALA A 265 -3.89 -20.51 -6.07
CA ALA A 265 -4.75 -21.69 -5.97
C ALA A 265 -4.62 -22.28 -4.56
N LEU A 266 -5.51 -21.88 -3.65
CA LEU A 266 -5.65 -22.59 -2.39
C LEU A 266 -6.23 -23.98 -2.69
N PRO A 267 -5.49 -25.09 -2.46
CA PRO A 267 -5.98 -26.46 -2.70
C PRO A 267 -6.95 -26.86 -1.58
N ILE A 268 -8.04 -26.11 -1.46
CA ILE A 268 -9.12 -26.37 -0.52
C ILE A 268 -10.00 -27.42 -1.17
N ARG A 269 -10.28 -28.51 -0.47
CA ARG A 269 -11.20 -29.54 -0.95
C ARG A 269 -12.53 -28.87 -1.30
N ALA A 270 -13.00 -29.06 -2.53
CA ALA A 270 -14.21 -28.43 -3.08
C ALA A 270 -15.49 -28.62 -2.23
N ARG A 271 -15.51 -29.60 -1.31
CA ARG A 271 -16.61 -29.82 -0.36
C ARG A 271 -16.73 -28.77 0.75
N VAL A 272 -15.76 -27.87 0.90
CA VAL A 272 -15.67 -26.95 2.04
C VAL A 272 -15.68 -25.48 1.60
N ALA A 273 -15.56 -25.18 0.30
CA ALA A 273 -15.43 -23.81 -0.19
C ALA A 273 -16.64 -23.34 -1.01
N SER A 274 -17.20 -22.17 -0.68
CA SER A 274 -18.18 -21.44 -1.48
C SER A 274 -17.55 -20.19 -2.08
N TYR A 275 -17.72 -19.99 -3.38
CA TYR A 275 -17.22 -18.83 -4.11
C TYR A 275 -18.40 -18.02 -4.62
N VAL A 276 -18.44 -16.73 -4.29
CA VAL A 276 -19.49 -15.83 -4.73
C VAL A 276 -18.86 -14.52 -5.20
N ARG A 277 -19.07 -14.17 -6.46
CA ARG A 277 -18.61 -12.90 -7.02
C ARG A 277 -19.77 -11.91 -7.05
N LEU A 278 -19.58 -10.77 -6.40
CA LEU A 278 -20.47 -9.62 -6.46
C LEU A 278 -20.15 -8.84 -7.73
N LEU A 279 -21.09 -8.78 -8.67
CA LEU A 279 -20.92 -8.10 -9.95
C LEU A 279 -21.08 -6.58 -9.78
N ARG A 280 -20.37 -5.81 -10.61
CA ARG A 280 -20.39 -4.33 -10.60
C ARG A 280 -19.94 -3.72 -9.27
N THR A 281 -19.04 -4.40 -8.56
CA THR A 281 -18.38 -3.90 -7.36
C THR A 281 -16.89 -3.78 -7.59
N ARG A 282 -16.27 -2.88 -6.84
CA ARG A 282 -14.83 -2.71 -6.70
C ARG A 282 -14.39 -3.26 -5.35
N HIS A 283 -13.09 -3.42 -5.17
CA HIS A 283 -12.48 -3.83 -3.91
C HIS A 283 -13.02 -3.02 -2.71
N GLU A 284 -13.06 -1.70 -2.86
CA GLU A 284 -13.48 -0.76 -1.80
C GLU A 284 -14.94 -0.93 -1.35
N ASP A 285 -15.80 -1.52 -2.19
CA ASP A 285 -17.22 -1.75 -1.89
C ASP A 285 -17.44 -2.88 -0.85
N PHE A 286 -16.35 -3.55 -0.44
CA PHE A 286 -16.32 -4.52 0.67
C PHE A 286 -15.92 -3.86 2.01
N SER A 287 -15.64 -2.56 2.00
CA SER A 287 -15.56 -1.72 3.21
C SER A 287 -16.90 -0.99 3.44
N CYS A 288 -17.13 -0.46 4.64
CA CYS A 288 -18.35 0.34 4.88
C CYS A 288 -18.26 1.76 4.31
N LEU A 289 -17.10 2.20 3.82
CA LEU A 289 -16.83 3.59 3.45
C LEU A 289 -17.71 4.09 2.28
N PRO A 290 -17.90 3.35 1.17
CA PRO A 290 -18.79 3.79 0.10
C PRO A 290 -20.25 3.93 0.55
N THR A 291 -20.71 3.05 1.45
CA THR A 291 -22.05 3.11 2.03
C THR A 291 -22.20 4.34 2.92
N LEU A 292 -21.25 4.61 3.81
CA LEU A 292 -21.23 5.84 4.62
C LEU A 292 -21.22 7.11 3.75
N ALA A 293 -20.43 7.13 2.67
CA ALA A 293 -20.43 8.22 1.71
C ALA A 293 -21.81 8.47 1.08
N SER A 294 -22.54 7.40 0.76
CA SER A 294 -23.89 7.52 0.19
C SER A 294 -24.93 8.11 1.16
N HIS A 295 -24.72 7.96 2.47
CA HIS A 295 -25.56 8.60 3.49
C HIS A 295 -25.34 10.12 3.57
N LEU A 296 -24.13 10.59 3.23
CA LEU A 296 -23.76 12.01 3.26
C LEU A 296 -24.14 12.75 1.98
N ASP A 297 -24.04 12.09 0.83
CA ASP A 297 -24.37 12.67 -0.47
C ASP A 297 -25.46 11.86 -1.16
N LYS A 298 -26.71 12.33 -1.05
CA LYS A 298 -27.90 11.69 -1.64
C LYS A 298 -27.86 11.56 -3.16
N ARG A 299 -26.95 12.26 -3.86
CA ARG A 299 -26.76 12.11 -5.31
C ARG A 299 -26.01 10.81 -5.64
N ARG A 300 -25.34 10.21 -4.66
CA ARG A 300 -24.64 8.94 -4.82
C ARG A 300 -25.63 7.79 -4.68
N PRO A 301 -25.60 6.80 -5.59
CA PRO A 301 -26.37 5.59 -5.38
C PRO A 301 -25.86 4.86 -4.14
N THR A 302 -26.78 4.44 -3.27
CA THR A 302 -26.44 3.50 -2.19
C THR A 302 -25.84 2.24 -2.81
N PRO A 303 -24.64 1.81 -2.41
CA PRO A 303 -24.05 0.58 -2.91
C PRO A 303 -24.95 -0.62 -2.57
N ILE A 304 -25.70 -1.13 -3.55
CA ILE A 304 -26.59 -2.30 -3.38
C ILE A 304 -25.80 -3.55 -2.95
N ALA A 305 -24.49 -3.56 -3.23
CA ALA A 305 -23.58 -4.65 -2.88
C ALA A 305 -23.40 -4.84 -1.38
N TYR A 306 -23.45 -3.77 -0.57
CA TYR A 306 -23.15 -3.89 0.86
C TYR A 306 -24.23 -4.66 1.63
N PRO A 307 -25.55 -4.40 1.43
CA PRO A 307 -26.59 -5.25 2.00
C PRO A 307 -26.53 -6.72 1.56
N LEU A 308 -26.11 -7.01 0.32
CA LEU A 308 -25.87 -8.37 -0.15
C LEU A 308 -24.73 -9.04 0.61
N LEU A 309 -23.61 -8.32 0.77
CA LEU A 309 -22.45 -8.76 1.53
C LEU A 309 -22.87 -9.10 2.97
N GLU A 310 -23.57 -8.20 3.65
CA GLU A 310 -24.06 -8.42 5.01
C GLU A 310 -24.95 -9.66 5.11
N ARG A 311 -25.86 -9.86 4.15
CA ARG A 311 -26.76 -11.03 4.13
C ARG A 311 -26.03 -12.34 3.87
N LEU A 312 -25.04 -12.35 2.97
CA LEU A 312 -24.19 -13.52 2.70
C LEU A 312 -23.34 -13.88 3.92
N VAL A 313 -22.69 -12.89 4.54
CA VAL A 313 -21.87 -13.08 5.74
C VAL A 313 -22.70 -13.60 6.91
N SER A 314 -23.84 -12.97 7.18
CA SER A 314 -24.73 -13.35 8.30
C SER A 314 -25.28 -14.77 8.11
N SER A 315 -25.76 -15.09 6.90
CA SER A 315 -26.26 -16.43 6.58
C SER A 315 -25.20 -17.51 6.74
N TRP A 316 -23.96 -17.22 6.33
CA TRP A 316 -22.84 -18.14 6.50
C TRP A 316 -22.53 -18.42 7.97
N LEU A 317 -22.47 -17.36 8.79
CA LEU A 317 -22.22 -17.47 10.22
C LEU A 317 -23.35 -18.23 10.93
N ASP A 318 -24.62 -17.94 10.62
CA ASP A 318 -25.76 -18.63 11.22
C ASP A 318 -25.79 -20.12 10.86
N ALA A 319 -25.42 -20.48 9.62
CA ALA A 319 -25.36 -21.88 9.19
C ALA A 319 -24.26 -22.67 9.92
N HIS A 320 -23.10 -22.06 10.15
CA HIS A 320 -21.91 -22.77 10.63
C HIS A 320 -21.59 -22.60 12.12
N LEU A 321 -22.02 -21.50 12.75
CA LEU A 321 -21.84 -21.29 14.20
C LEU A 321 -23.09 -21.66 14.99
N ARG A 322 -24.29 -21.42 14.44
CA ARG A 322 -25.56 -21.56 15.18
C ARG A 322 -26.47 -22.66 14.66
N HIS A 323 -26.21 -23.20 13.47
CA HIS A 323 -27.05 -24.19 12.79
C HIS A 323 -28.51 -23.73 12.61
N GLN A 324 -28.72 -22.44 12.37
CA GLN A 324 -30.05 -21.82 12.28
C GLN A 324 -30.56 -21.66 10.85
N THR A 325 -29.67 -21.60 9.86
CA THR A 325 -30.03 -21.32 8.46
C THR A 325 -29.32 -22.27 7.49
N SER A 326 -29.90 -22.40 6.30
CA SER A 326 -29.27 -23.05 5.16
C SER A 326 -28.64 -21.99 4.26
N PHE A 327 -27.31 -21.92 4.28
CA PHE A 327 -26.58 -21.01 3.39
C PHE A 327 -26.84 -21.31 1.90
N PRO A 328 -26.86 -22.58 1.42
CA PRO A 328 -27.19 -22.89 0.04
C PRO A 328 -28.55 -22.33 -0.40
N ASP A 329 -29.58 -22.45 0.45
CA ASP A 329 -30.93 -21.96 0.13
C ASP A 329 -30.95 -20.43 0.06
N THR A 330 -30.25 -19.76 0.98
CA THR A 330 -30.12 -18.30 0.98
C THR A 330 -29.39 -17.82 -0.27
N LEU A 331 -28.28 -18.47 -0.64
CA LEU A 331 -27.51 -18.16 -1.83
C LEU A 331 -28.34 -18.38 -3.11
N GLN A 332 -29.08 -19.49 -3.21
CA GLN A 332 -29.96 -19.76 -4.34
C GLN A 332 -31.10 -18.75 -4.45
N ALA A 333 -31.70 -18.34 -3.32
CA ALA A 333 -32.69 -17.27 -3.29
C ALA A 333 -32.12 -15.93 -3.79
N LEU A 334 -30.92 -15.57 -3.34
CA LEU A 334 -30.25 -14.34 -3.78
C LEU A 334 -29.88 -14.36 -5.27
N LEU A 335 -29.39 -15.49 -5.78
CA LEU A 335 -29.10 -15.67 -7.21
C LEU A 335 -30.36 -15.52 -8.08
N ARG A 336 -31.51 -16.04 -7.61
CA ARG A 336 -32.81 -15.86 -8.29
C ARG A 336 -33.31 -14.43 -8.22
N GLN A 337 -33.18 -13.78 -7.08
CA GLN A 337 -33.66 -12.41 -6.86
C GLN A 337 -32.78 -11.36 -7.55
N GLN A 338 -31.47 -11.61 -7.67
CA GLN A 338 -30.51 -10.63 -8.17
C GLN A 338 -29.47 -11.24 -9.16
N PRO A 339 -29.91 -11.84 -10.27
CA PRO A 339 -29.03 -12.57 -11.20
C PRO A 339 -27.99 -11.69 -11.91
N THR A 340 -28.19 -10.36 -11.91
CA THR A 340 -27.23 -9.39 -12.51
C THR A 340 -26.26 -8.79 -11.48
N ARG A 341 -26.25 -9.32 -10.25
CA ARG A 341 -25.45 -8.84 -9.12
C ARG A 341 -24.56 -9.90 -8.50
N LEU A 342 -24.80 -11.18 -8.77
CA LEU A 342 -24.06 -12.30 -8.19
C LEU A 342 -23.75 -13.34 -9.25
N THR A 343 -22.57 -13.98 -9.16
CA THR A 343 -22.25 -15.21 -9.88
C THR A 343 -21.42 -16.15 -9.01
N LEU A 344 -21.44 -17.44 -9.33
CA LEU A 344 -20.62 -18.47 -8.69
C LEU A 344 -19.34 -18.80 -9.48
N THR A 345 -19.05 -18.04 -10.55
CA THR A 345 -17.89 -18.26 -11.41
C THR A 345 -16.57 -18.04 -10.67
N ALA A 346 -15.89 -19.13 -10.31
CA ALA A 346 -14.56 -19.11 -9.72
C ALA A 346 -13.46 -18.73 -10.76
N PRO A 347 -12.30 -18.23 -10.30
CA PRO A 347 -11.11 -18.06 -11.16
C PRO A 347 -10.69 -19.33 -11.88
N THR A 348 -10.18 -19.18 -13.10
CA THR A 348 -9.44 -20.22 -13.82
C THR A 348 -7.96 -20.16 -13.45
N LEU A 349 -7.26 -21.29 -13.47
CA LEU A 349 -5.82 -21.32 -13.18
C LEU A 349 -5.01 -20.95 -14.42
N ALA A 350 -3.96 -20.15 -14.23
CA ALA A 350 -2.95 -19.92 -15.26
C ALA A 350 -2.28 -21.25 -15.61
N PRO A 351 -2.01 -21.52 -16.91
CA PRO A 351 -1.14 -22.63 -17.27
C PRO A 351 0.20 -22.47 -16.53
N ALA A 352 0.70 -23.57 -15.94
CA ALA A 352 1.91 -23.55 -15.13
C ALA A 352 3.12 -23.14 -15.99
N TYR A 353 3.53 -21.87 -15.90
CA TYR A 353 4.80 -21.44 -16.45
C TYR A 353 5.90 -21.94 -15.51
N SER A 354 6.57 -23.03 -15.91
CA SER A 354 7.85 -23.41 -15.34
C SER A 354 8.86 -22.30 -15.63
N SER A 355 8.97 -21.30 -14.75
CA SER A 355 10.13 -20.41 -14.74
C SER A 355 11.04 -20.82 -13.59
N LEU A 356 12.08 -21.57 -13.91
CA LEU A 356 13.27 -21.51 -13.08
C LEU A 356 13.73 -20.04 -13.16
N ALA A 357 13.78 -19.35 -12.01
CA ALA A 357 14.27 -17.99 -11.96
C ALA A 357 15.71 -17.96 -12.48
N SER A 358 15.93 -17.45 -13.69
CA SER A 358 17.27 -17.21 -14.22
C SER A 358 17.82 -15.95 -13.56
N ILE A 359 19.00 -16.06 -12.95
CA ILE A 359 19.71 -14.93 -12.35
C ILE A 359 20.79 -14.50 -13.33
N LEU A 360 20.74 -13.24 -13.77
CA LEU A 360 21.77 -12.62 -14.57
C LEU A 360 22.77 -11.89 -13.66
N ARG A 361 24.05 -12.22 -13.80
CA ARG A 361 25.15 -11.60 -13.05
C ARG A 361 26.20 -11.03 -13.99
N GLY A 362 26.76 -9.88 -13.62
CA GLY A 362 27.81 -9.25 -14.41
C GLY A 362 28.37 -7.99 -13.76
N THR A 363 29.17 -7.26 -14.53
CA THR A 363 29.77 -5.97 -14.17
C THR A 363 29.51 -4.97 -15.29
N THR A 364 29.06 -3.78 -14.93
CA THR A 364 28.92 -2.64 -15.85
C THR A 364 30.21 -1.83 -15.88
N THR A 365 30.64 -1.40 -17.07
CA THR A 365 31.83 -0.55 -17.24
C THR A 365 31.56 0.62 -18.17
N ASP A 366 32.44 1.61 -18.16
CA ASP A 366 32.56 2.57 -19.27
C ASP A 366 33.23 1.91 -20.50
N ALA A 367 33.44 2.70 -21.55
CA ALA A 367 34.09 2.29 -22.79
C ALA A 367 35.58 1.90 -22.62
N HIS A 368 36.22 2.40 -21.57
CA HIS A 368 37.62 2.14 -21.22
C HIS A 368 37.78 0.92 -20.31
N GLY A 369 36.67 0.35 -19.85
CA GLY A 369 36.64 -0.80 -18.97
C GLY A 369 36.67 -0.45 -17.47
N THR A 370 36.61 0.82 -17.10
CA THR A 370 36.48 1.24 -15.70
C THR A 370 35.11 0.80 -15.18
N PRO A 371 35.01 0.19 -13.98
CA PRO A 371 33.73 -0.15 -13.40
C PRO A 371 32.81 1.08 -13.31
N LEU A 372 31.60 0.95 -13.84
CA LEU A 372 30.60 2.01 -13.85
C LEU A 372 29.56 1.70 -12.76
N PRO A 373 29.56 2.45 -11.65
CA PRO A 373 28.65 2.18 -10.54
C PRO A 373 27.24 2.71 -10.79
N TYR A 374 26.28 2.08 -10.12
CA TYR A 374 24.89 2.51 -10.04
C TYR A 374 24.14 2.60 -11.38
N VAL A 375 24.51 1.76 -12.35
CA VAL A 375 23.79 1.62 -13.61
C VAL A 375 22.42 1.00 -13.34
N SER A 376 21.35 1.62 -13.84
CA SER A 376 20.00 1.06 -13.84
C SER A 376 19.90 -0.08 -14.83
N ILE A 377 19.35 -1.21 -14.39
CA ILE A 377 19.27 -2.42 -15.21
C ILE A 377 17.88 -3.01 -15.05
N GLY A 378 17.16 -3.25 -16.13
CA GLY A 378 15.83 -3.85 -16.02
C GLY A 378 15.23 -4.33 -17.32
N VAL A 379 14.19 -5.16 -17.22
CA VAL A 379 13.42 -5.63 -18.37
C VAL A 379 12.53 -4.49 -18.86
N VAL A 380 12.68 -4.10 -20.13
CA VAL A 380 11.96 -2.97 -20.74
C VAL A 380 10.45 -3.22 -20.67
N GLY A 381 9.72 -2.29 -20.06
CA GLY A 381 8.26 -2.39 -19.90
C GLY A 381 7.80 -3.43 -18.88
N GLY A 382 8.73 -4.15 -18.24
CA GLY A 382 8.48 -5.05 -17.14
C GLY A 382 8.75 -4.40 -15.78
N ASN A 383 8.40 -5.11 -14.71
CA ASN A 383 8.64 -4.68 -13.32
C ASN A 383 9.87 -5.34 -12.70
N GLN A 384 10.79 -5.84 -13.52
CA GLN A 384 11.99 -6.54 -13.08
C GLN A 384 13.20 -5.65 -13.31
N GLY A 385 13.95 -5.36 -12.25
CA GLY A 385 15.07 -4.43 -12.33
C GLY A 385 15.98 -4.48 -11.12
N THR A 386 17.16 -3.90 -11.26
CA THR A 386 18.19 -3.78 -10.25
C THR A 386 19.04 -2.55 -10.57
N VAL A 387 19.96 -2.22 -9.67
CA VAL A 387 20.97 -1.19 -9.90
C VAL A 387 22.34 -1.79 -9.58
N SER A 388 23.36 -1.50 -10.40
CA SER A 388 24.71 -2.00 -10.13
C SER A 388 25.29 -1.38 -8.86
N ARG A 389 26.20 -2.10 -8.20
CA ARG A 389 26.85 -1.68 -6.96
C ARG A 389 27.94 -0.65 -7.24
N GLY A 390 28.56 -0.14 -6.17
CA GLY A 390 29.67 0.81 -6.25
C GLY A 390 30.91 0.28 -6.99
N ASP A 391 31.04 -1.03 -7.18
CA ASP A 391 32.09 -1.68 -7.97
C ASP A 391 31.61 -2.09 -9.38
N GLY A 392 30.43 -1.61 -9.81
CA GLY A 392 29.81 -1.94 -11.09
C GLY A 392 29.17 -3.33 -11.16
N THR A 393 29.28 -4.17 -10.13
CA THR A 393 28.68 -5.52 -10.16
C THR A 393 27.15 -5.46 -10.04
N PHE A 394 26.43 -6.39 -10.67
CA PHE A 394 24.97 -6.45 -10.58
C PHE A 394 24.43 -7.89 -10.51
N GLU A 395 23.24 -8.01 -9.94
CA GLU A 395 22.41 -9.22 -9.98
C GLU A 395 20.99 -8.83 -10.38
N LEU A 396 20.50 -9.34 -11.50
CA LEU A 396 19.13 -9.17 -11.99
C LEU A 396 18.42 -10.52 -12.00
N ARG A 397 17.22 -10.59 -11.41
CA ARG A 397 16.38 -11.79 -11.46
C ARG A 397 15.40 -11.67 -12.61
N LEU A 398 15.36 -12.68 -13.48
CA LEU A 398 14.54 -12.75 -14.69
C LEU A 398 13.41 -13.77 -14.50
N ARG A 399 12.51 -13.50 -13.54
CA ARG A 399 11.35 -14.35 -13.24
C ARG A 399 10.29 -14.18 -14.33
N GLY A 400 9.95 -15.25 -15.03
CA GLY A 400 8.92 -15.22 -16.09
C GLY A 400 9.25 -14.34 -17.31
N ALA A 401 10.48 -13.81 -17.41
CA ALA A 401 10.90 -13.04 -18.58
C ALA A 401 11.04 -13.96 -19.81
N ARG A 402 10.50 -13.54 -20.95
CA ARG A 402 10.61 -14.27 -22.21
C ARG A 402 11.99 -14.09 -22.81
N ALA A 403 12.43 -15.07 -23.58
CA ALA A 403 13.69 -15.05 -24.33
C ALA A 403 13.84 -13.80 -25.23
N THR A 404 12.72 -13.30 -25.76
CA THR A 404 12.64 -12.13 -26.66
C THR A 404 12.46 -10.80 -25.93
N ASP A 405 12.25 -10.81 -24.61
CA ASP A 405 12.16 -9.57 -23.85
C ASP A 405 13.53 -8.88 -23.84
N LYS A 406 13.55 -7.54 -23.76
CA LYS A 406 14.78 -6.75 -23.76
C LYS A 406 15.17 -6.34 -22.35
N VAL A 407 16.44 -6.47 -22.00
CA VAL A 407 17.04 -5.89 -20.79
C VAL A 407 17.77 -4.62 -21.19
N ARG A 408 17.39 -3.49 -20.60
CA ARG A 408 18.06 -2.19 -20.78
C ARG A 408 19.00 -1.90 -19.63
N PHE A 409 20.16 -1.36 -19.97
CA PHE A 409 21.14 -0.77 -19.09
C PHE A 409 21.17 0.73 -19.36
N SER A 410 20.89 1.55 -18.34
CA SER A 410 20.87 3.00 -18.45
C SER A 410 21.64 3.66 -17.31
N CYS A 411 22.37 4.73 -17.62
CA CYS A 411 23.11 5.51 -16.62
C CYS A 411 23.07 6.99 -17.04
N VAL A 412 22.91 7.88 -16.06
CA VAL A 412 22.96 9.33 -16.29
C VAL A 412 24.32 9.70 -16.87
N GLY A 413 24.33 10.44 -17.99
CA GLY A 413 25.54 10.76 -18.74
C GLY A 413 26.00 9.71 -19.76
N TYR A 414 25.28 8.60 -19.92
CA TYR A 414 25.63 7.51 -20.83
C TYR A 414 24.46 7.12 -21.74
N GLN A 415 24.79 6.67 -22.95
CA GLN A 415 23.83 6.10 -23.88
C GLN A 415 23.28 4.78 -23.33
N SER A 416 21.95 4.65 -23.32
CA SER A 416 21.29 3.42 -22.90
C SER A 416 21.52 2.31 -23.92
N ARG A 417 21.70 1.08 -23.45
CA ARG A 417 21.89 -0.11 -24.31
C ARG A 417 20.90 -1.22 -23.95
N GLU A 418 20.48 -1.96 -24.96
CA GLU A 418 19.50 -3.03 -24.83
C GLU A 418 20.03 -4.34 -25.41
N TRP A 419 19.74 -5.44 -24.75
CA TRP A 419 20.01 -6.79 -25.22
C TRP A 419 18.83 -7.71 -24.94
N ASP A 420 18.64 -8.71 -25.79
CA ASP A 420 17.60 -9.72 -25.56
C ASP A 420 17.98 -10.63 -24.37
N VAL A 421 16.99 -11.04 -23.59
CA VAL A 421 17.17 -11.97 -22.46
C VAL A 421 17.88 -13.25 -22.89
N ALA A 422 17.56 -13.79 -24.07
CA ALA A 422 18.21 -14.98 -24.62
C ALA A 422 19.72 -14.78 -24.81
N PHE A 423 20.12 -13.64 -25.38
CA PHE A 423 21.51 -13.31 -25.64
C PHE A 423 22.31 -13.22 -24.34
N LEU A 424 21.78 -12.48 -23.37
CA LEU A 424 22.41 -12.33 -22.05
C LEU A 424 22.49 -13.65 -21.29
N SER A 425 21.43 -14.47 -21.36
CA SER A 425 21.38 -15.78 -20.68
C SER A 425 22.34 -16.80 -21.31
N ALA A 426 22.56 -16.74 -22.62
CA ALA A 426 23.53 -17.60 -23.30
C ALA A 426 24.97 -17.23 -22.93
N GLY A 427 25.29 -15.93 -22.88
CA GLY A 427 26.62 -15.43 -22.49
C GLY A 427 26.96 -15.68 -21.01
N ALA A 428 25.96 -15.80 -20.14
CA ALA A 428 26.14 -16.06 -18.71
C ALA A 428 26.44 -17.55 -18.37
N ARG A 429 26.43 -18.48 -19.33
CA ARG A 429 26.70 -19.91 -19.11
C ARG A 429 28.20 -20.21 -18.87
N GLY A 430 28.78 -19.59 -17.85
CA GLY A 430 30.12 -19.91 -17.33
C GLY A 430 31.11 -18.74 -17.22
N GLN A 431 30.74 -17.53 -17.65
CA GLN A 431 31.58 -16.33 -17.53
C GLN A 431 30.77 -15.15 -16.97
N ALA A 432 31.42 -14.29 -16.18
CA ALA A 432 30.81 -13.05 -15.69
C ALA A 432 30.63 -12.07 -16.86
N LEU A 433 29.40 -11.63 -17.10
CA LEU A 433 29.12 -10.67 -18.17
C LEU A 433 29.80 -9.34 -17.88
N ARG A 434 30.44 -8.74 -18.88
CA ARG A 434 30.96 -7.38 -18.82
C ARG A 434 30.27 -6.54 -19.88
N LEU A 435 29.56 -5.50 -19.45
CA LEU A 435 28.72 -4.68 -20.33
C LEU A 435 29.16 -3.23 -20.26
N ALA A 436 29.70 -2.74 -21.39
CA ALA A 436 30.19 -1.37 -21.51
C ALA A 436 29.10 -0.42 -22.01
N LEU A 437 28.97 0.73 -21.34
CA LEU A 437 28.16 1.87 -21.75
C LEU A 437 29.06 2.98 -22.30
N TRP A 438 28.57 3.74 -23.28
CA TRP A 438 29.27 4.87 -23.87
C TRP A 438 28.74 6.18 -23.35
N GLU A 439 29.63 7.14 -23.12
CA GLU A 439 29.23 8.49 -22.69
C GLU A 439 28.31 9.14 -23.73
N GLN A 440 27.31 9.85 -23.22
CA GLN A 440 26.35 10.56 -24.03
C GLN A 440 26.85 11.98 -24.27
N GLN A 441 27.32 12.25 -25.49
CA GLN A 441 27.65 13.60 -25.92
C GLN A 441 26.37 14.35 -26.29
N ILE A 442 25.89 15.22 -25.39
CA ILE A 442 24.89 16.24 -25.73
C ILE A 442 25.62 17.59 -25.83
N PRO A 443 25.54 18.31 -26.96
CA PRO A 443 25.99 19.70 -27.00
C PRO A 443 25.10 20.52 -26.06
N LEU A 444 25.66 21.01 -24.96
CA LEU A 444 24.97 21.95 -24.08
C LEU A 444 24.90 23.31 -24.78
N PRO A 445 23.70 23.86 -25.07
CA PRO A 445 23.62 25.26 -25.46
C PRO A 445 24.08 26.11 -24.27
N GLU A 446 25.11 26.92 -24.50
CA GLU A 446 25.61 27.88 -23.52
C GLU A 446 24.47 28.86 -23.18
N VAL A 447 23.96 28.80 -21.95
CA VAL A 447 23.00 29.78 -21.46
C VAL A 447 23.80 30.93 -20.86
N VAL A 448 24.05 31.96 -21.68
CA VAL A 448 24.60 33.23 -21.20
C VAL A 448 23.51 33.94 -20.38
N VAL A 449 23.61 33.86 -19.05
CA VAL A 449 22.74 34.61 -18.13
C VAL A 449 23.18 36.07 -18.15
N GLN A 450 22.51 36.91 -18.95
CA GLN A 450 22.75 38.36 -18.95
C GLN A 450 21.80 39.07 -17.98
N GLY A 451 22.37 39.65 -16.92
CA GLY A 451 21.95 40.95 -16.36
C GLY A 451 20.65 41.06 -15.55
N ALA A 452 19.83 40.02 -15.37
CA ALA A 452 18.63 40.11 -14.52
C ALA A 452 18.93 39.70 -13.05
N ARG A 453 18.38 40.43 -12.07
CA ARG A 453 18.41 39.99 -10.65
C ARG A 453 17.54 38.73 -10.52
N PRO A 454 18.10 37.55 -10.23
CA PRO A 454 17.32 36.31 -10.19
C PRO A 454 16.45 36.27 -8.92
N VAL A 455 15.21 35.79 -9.07
CA VAL A 455 14.27 35.61 -7.96
C VAL A 455 14.21 34.13 -7.59
N ARG A 456 14.34 33.83 -6.29
CA ARG A 456 14.22 32.47 -5.75
C ARG A 456 12.76 32.11 -5.56
N ARG A 457 12.36 30.92 -6.02
CA ARG A 457 11.03 30.35 -5.80
C ARG A 457 11.15 28.91 -5.32
N VAL A 458 10.15 28.46 -4.56
CA VAL A 458 9.98 27.05 -4.22
C VAL A 458 8.78 26.54 -5.03
N LEU A 459 9.01 25.47 -5.79
CA LEU A 459 8.00 24.78 -6.58
C LEU A 459 7.81 23.35 -6.03
N GLY A 460 6.72 22.70 -6.45
CA GLY A 460 6.41 21.33 -6.05
C GLY A 460 5.49 21.25 -4.83
N ASN A 461 5.55 20.12 -4.14
CA ASN A 461 4.61 19.76 -3.06
C ASN A 461 5.27 19.96 -1.70
N THR A 462 4.59 20.70 -0.81
CA THR A 462 5.16 21.11 0.48
C THR A 462 4.76 20.25 1.67
N THR A 463 4.01 19.17 1.45
CA THR A 463 3.57 18.26 2.53
C THR A 463 4.73 17.68 3.32
N THR A 464 4.59 17.69 4.65
CA THR A 464 5.48 17.05 5.62
C THR A 464 4.74 16.00 6.44
N SER A 465 3.55 15.57 5.97
CA SER A 465 2.71 14.61 6.69
C SER A 465 3.44 13.30 6.90
N THR A 466 3.46 12.80 8.14
CA THR A 466 3.87 11.42 8.46
C THR A 466 2.69 10.46 8.45
N PHE A 467 1.47 10.99 8.52
CA PHE A 467 0.22 10.24 8.49
C PHE A 467 -0.14 9.82 7.06
N VAL A 468 -0.13 10.77 6.13
CA VAL A 468 -0.33 10.53 4.70
C VAL A 468 1.04 10.36 4.09
N ASN A 469 1.35 9.16 3.63
CA ASN A 469 2.63 8.89 2.99
C ASN A 469 2.44 7.96 1.79
N ALA A 470 3.38 8.05 0.86
CA ALA A 470 3.47 7.18 -0.29
C ALA A 470 4.94 6.89 -0.53
N GLY A 471 5.24 5.69 -0.97
CA GLY A 471 6.60 5.27 -1.21
C GLY A 471 6.66 3.77 -1.41
N PHE A 472 7.83 3.21 -1.18
CA PHE A 472 8.11 1.84 -1.50
C PHE A 472 8.25 1.03 -0.22
N GLY A 473 7.22 0.23 0.08
CA GLY A 473 7.23 -0.63 1.25
C GLY A 473 8.20 -1.79 1.18
N SER A 474 8.68 -2.16 -0.02
CA SER A 474 9.60 -3.27 -0.22
C SER A 474 10.49 -3.10 -1.46
N ALA A 475 10.70 -1.85 -1.92
CA ALA A 475 11.38 -1.60 -3.21
C ALA A 475 12.70 -2.36 -3.34
N GLU A 476 12.83 -3.01 -4.48
CA GLU A 476 14.12 -3.35 -5.04
C GLU A 476 14.80 -2.07 -5.55
N SER A 477 16.13 -2.10 -5.61
CA SER A 477 16.92 -1.01 -6.19
C SER A 477 16.39 -0.62 -7.58
N GLY A 478 16.19 0.68 -7.81
CA GLY A 478 15.71 1.24 -9.07
C GLY A 478 14.29 1.80 -9.03
N ALA A 479 13.53 1.60 -7.95
CA ALA A 479 12.21 2.20 -7.81
C ALA A 479 12.27 3.73 -7.76
N GLN A 480 11.35 4.42 -8.46
CA GLN A 480 11.35 5.89 -8.57
C GLN A 480 10.00 6.53 -8.30
N VAL A 481 10.03 7.69 -7.64
CA VAL A 481 8.85 8.54 -7.42
C VAL A 481 9.21 10.00 -7.68
N GLY A 482 8.31 10.74 -8.31
CA GLY A 482 8.57 12.13 -8.69
C GLY A 482 7.32 12.98 -8.83
N ILE A 483 7.54 14.28 -9.00
CA ILE A 483 6.50 15.28 -9.20
C ILE A 483 6.70 16.05 -10.51
N PRO A 484 5.63 16.34 -11.26
CA PRO A 484 5.74 17.18 -12.44
C PRO A 484 5.86 18.65 -12.04
N LEU A 485 6.74 19.38 -12.72
CA LEU A 485 6.88 20.82 -12.64
C LEU A 485 6.60 21.46 -14.01
N HIS A 486 5.89 22.58 -14.00
CA HIS A 486 5.59 23.37 -15.19
C HIS A 486 6.39 24.68 -15.09
N LEU A 487 7.49 24.78 -15.84
CA LEU A 487 8.48 25.86 -15.68
C LEU A 487 8.31 26.98 -16.74
N GLY A 488 7.47 26.77 -17.75
CA GLY A 488 7.22 27.75 -18.81
C GLY A 488 8.33 27.81 -19.85
N LYS A 489 8.35 28.88 -20.66
CA LYS A 489 9.27 28.98 -21.82
C LYS A 489 10.67 29.49 -21.48
N LYS A 490 10.82 30.21 -20.37
CA LYS A 490 12.10 30.80 -19.96
C LYS A 490 12.95 29.77 -19.20
N PRO A 491 14.29 29.78 -19.37
CA PRO A 491 15.17 28.93 -18.57
C PRO A 491 14.99 29.17 -17.07
N VAL A 492 14.91 28.08 -16.31
CA VAL A 492 14.81 28.06 -14.86
C VAL A 492 15.94 27.21 -14.32
N SER A 493 16.77 27.78 -13.45
CA SER A 493 17.89 27.05 -12.85
C SER A 493 17.44 26.36 -11.56
N LEU A 494 17.71 25.06 -11.44
CA LEU A 494 17.41 24.28 -10.23
C LEU A 494 18.58 24.43 -9.24
N GLU A 495 18.31 24.95 -8.03
CA GLU A 495 19.33 25.10 -6.97
C GLU A 495 19.34 23.89 -6.03
N LYS A 496 18.16 23.45 -5.56
CA LYS A 496 18.02 22.39 -4.55
C LYS A 496 16.75 21.57 -4.78
N VAL A 497 16.82 20.28 -4.46
CA VAL A 497 15.66 19.39 -4.41
C VAL A 497 15.57 18.77 -3.02
N ALA A 498 14.52 19.09 -2.28
CA ALA A 498 14.25 18.54 -0.95
C ALA A 498 13.15 17.48 -1.02
N VAL A 499 13.40 16.33 -0.43
CA VAL A 499 12.50 15.18 -0.33
C VAL A 499 12.06 15.04 1.11
N GLN A 500 10.76 15.03 1.37
CA GLN A 500 10.19 14.90 2.71
C GLN A 500 9.98 13.43 3.03
N LEU A 501 10.77 12.88 3.95
CA LEU A 501 10.71 11.50 4.37
C LEU A 501 9.74 11.34 5.54
N SER A 502 8.67 10.58 5.33
CA SER A 502 7.75 10.20 6.39
C SER A 502 8.40 9.16 7.31
N TYR A 503 8.99 8.12 6.72
CA TYR A 503 9.74 7.08 7.43
C TYR A 503 10.80 6.46 6.51
N ASN A 504 11.99 6.19 7.07
CA ASN A 504 13.03 5.38 6.47
C ASN A 504 13.31 4.17 7.37
N ARG A 505 13.18 2.94 6.86
CA ARG A 505 13.45 1.70 7.62
C ARG A 505 14.85 1.14 7.42
N TYR A 506 15.64 1.73 6.52
CA TYR A 506 17.03 1.38 6.31
C TYR A 506 17.92 2.08 7.34
N ASP A 507 18.98 1.43 7.79
CA ASP A 507 20.03 2.08 8.61
C ASP A 507 20.65 3.23 7.82
N SER A 508 20.89 2.98 6.53
CA SER A 508 21.22 4.02 5.56
C SER A 508 20.76 3.63 4.16
N LEU A 509 20.56 4.60 3.29
CA LEU A 509 20.23 4.38 1.89
C LEU A 509 20.92 5.40 0.99
N LEU A 510 20.98 5.10 -0.29
CA LEU A 510 21.51 5.95 -1.34
C LEU A 510 20.35 6.29 -2.30
N LEU A 511 20.08 7.57 -2.44
CA LEU A 511 19.12 8.10 -3.40
C LEU A 511 19.83 8.74 -4.58
N ARG A 512 19.24 8.59 -5.76
CA ARG A 512 19.63 9.33 -6.97
C ARG A 512 18.54 10.31 -7.37
N LEU A 513 18.94 11.52 -7.74
CA LEU A 513 18.05 12.49 -8.38
C LEU A 513 18.02 12.25 -9.89
N ASN A 514 16.82 12.29 -10.47
CA ASN A 514 16.59 12.29 -11.90
C ASN A 514 15.70 13.46 -12.29
N VAL A 515 15.99 14.12 -13.42
CA VAL A 515 15.16 15.21 -13.96
C VAL A 515 14.81 14.87 -15.40
N TYR A 516 13.58 14.44 -15.65
CA TYR A 516 13.14 14.04 -16.99
C TYR A 516 12.39 15.16 -17.70
N ARG A 517 12.53 15.24 -19.02
CA ARG A 517 11.60 16.00 -19.86
C ARG A 517 10.22 15.33 -19.82
N LEU A 518 9.16 16.13 -19.71
CA LEU A 518 7.77 15.66 -19.80
C LEU A 518 7.15 16.08 -21.13
N GLU A 519 6.88 15.09 -21.99
CA GLU A 519 6.22 15.31 -23.28
C GLU A 519 4.86 14.63 -23.26
N LYS A 520 3.80 15.41 -23.50
CA LYS A 520 2.40 14.92 -23.43
C LYS A 520 2.09 14.16 -22.12
N GLY A 521 2.75 14.51 -21.02
CA GLY A 521 2.58 13.88 -19.71
C GLY A 521 3.37 12.58 -19.51
N VAL A 522 4.23 12.19 -20.44
CA VAL A 522 5.11 11.03 -20.34
C VAL A 522 6.55 11.48 -20.08
N PRO A 523 7.23 10.98 -19.04
CA PRO A 523 8.65 11.25 -18.84
C PRO A 523 9.47 10.57 -19.94
N THR A 524 10.33 11.33 -20.63
CA THR A 524 11.13 10.85 -21.76
C THR A 524 12.62 10.81 -21.41
N GLN A 525 13.36 11.87 -21.75
CA GLN A 525 14.81 11.95 -21.60
C GLN A 525 15.21 12.50 -20.23
N ASN A 526 16.20 11.88 -19.56
CA ASN A 526 16.84 12.46 -18.37
C ASN A 526 17.78 13.60 -18.81
N LEU A 527 17.65 14.75 -18.16
CA LEU A 527 18.32 16.01 -18.48
C LEU A 527 19.62 16.22 -17.68
N LEU A 528 19.87 15.39 -16.66
CA LEU A 528 21.14 15.38 -15.95
C LEU A 528 22.22 14.71 -16.79
N MET A 529 23.44 15.24 -16.73
CA MET A 529 24.61 14.71 -17.45
C MET A 529 25.55 13.91 -16.55
N GLU A 530 25.36 13.98 -15.23
CA GLU A 530 26.15 13.26 -14.24
C GLU A 530 25.25 12.79 -13.09
N GLN A 531 25.70 11.77 -12.36
CA GLN A 531 24.91 11.17 -11.28
C GLN A 531 24.89 12.06 -10.03
N VAL A 532 23.71 12.57 -9.68
CA VAL A 532 23.50 13.33 -8.44
C VAL A 532 23.01 12.39 -7.35
N LEU A 533 23.90 12.01 -6.43
CA LEU A 533 23.67 11.01 -5.38
C LEU A 533 23.61 11.66 -3.99
N MET A 534 22.78 11.10 -3.11
CA MET A 534 22.69 11.51 -1.70
C MET A 534 22.54 10.29 -0.80
N ARG A 535 23.45 10.16 0.17
CA ARG A 535 23.31 9.17 1.25
C ARG A 535 22.43 9.73 2.36
N VAL A 536 21.49 8.92 2.85
CA VAL A 536 20.56 9.29 3.91
C VAL A 536 20.59 8.21 4.99
N GLY A 537 20.70 8.60 6.25
CA GLY A 537 20.59 7.67 7.39
C GLY A 537 19.15 7.31 7.71
N ASN A 538 18.94 6.54 8.78
CA ASN A 538 17.63 6.36 9.39
C ASN A 538 17.13 7.69 9.98
N GLN A 539 16.36 8.44 9.20
CA GLN A 539 15.82 9.75 9.59
C GLN A 539 14.44 10.01 8.97
N THR A 540 13.71 10.94 9.57
CA THR A 540 12.47 11.54 9.03
C THR A 540 12.69 13.01 8.71
N GLY A 541 11.79 13.62 7.93
CA GLY A 541 11.90 15.02 7.51
C GLY A 541 12.70 15.20 6.22
N ALA A 542 13.20 16.42 5.99
CA ALA A 542 13.76 16.82 4.71
C ALA A 542 15.17 16.23 4.46
N ALA A 543 15.34 15.52 3.34
CA ALA A 543 16.63 15.15 2.77
C ALA A 543 16.86 15.95 1.47
N THR A 544 17.99 16.63 1.32
CA THR A 544 18.15 17.66 0.28
C THR A 544 19.34 17.39 -0.64
N PHE A 545 19.07 17.25 -1.94
CA PHE A 545 20.08 17.32 -2.99
C PHE A 545 20.48 18.79 -3.23
N ASN A 546 21.77 19.06 -3.24
CA ASN A 546 22.32 20.38 -3.59
C ASN A 546 22.86 20.36 -5.02
N LEU A 547 22.30 21.20 -5.90
CA LEU A 547 22.66 21.26 -7.31
C LEU A 547 23.61 22.43 -7.63
N THR A 548 24.14 23.12 -6.62
CA THR A 548 25.10 24.22 -6.86
C THR A 548 26.38 23.77 -7.58
N SER A 549 26.80 22.52 -7.37
CA SER A 549 27.93 21.90 -8.09
C SER A 549 27.53 21.23 -9.40
N HIS A 550 26.23 21.19 -9.71
CA HIS A 550 25.63 20.48 -10.84
C HIS A 550 24.61 21.39 -11.53
N PRO A 551 25.04 22.55 -12.08
CA PRO A 551 24.13 23.58 -12.55
C PRO A 551 23.25 23.04 -13.68
N LEU A 552 21.93 23.07 -13.46
CA LEU A 552 20.95 22.59 -14.43
C LEU A 552 19.90 23.68 -14.68
N ALA A 553 19.91 24.22 -15.90
CA ALA A 553 18.88 25.12 -16.40
C ALA A 553 17.92 24.37 -17.34
N VAL A 554 16.62 24.45 -17.07
CA VAL A 554 15.59 23.72 -17.84
C VAL A 554 14.44 24.64 -18.22
N THR A 555 13.75 24.25 -19.30
CA THR A 555 12.53 24.90 -19.79
C THR A 555 11.42 23.87 -19.98
N GLY A 556 10.18 24.34 -20.00
CA GLY A 556 9.00 23.53 -20.29
C GLY A 556 8.53 22.70 -19.09
N ASN A 557 8.00 21.52 -19.39
CA ASN A 557 7.50 20.59 -18.38
C ASN A 557 8.57 19.55 -18.07
N VAL A 558 8.82 19.32 -16.80
CA VAL A 558 9.81 18.35 -16.32
C VAL A 558 9.26 17.50 -15.19
N LEU A 559 9.73 16.27 -15.07
CA LEU A 559 9.50 15.42 -13.90
C LEU A 559 10.76 15.44 -13.04
N VAL A 560 10.65 15.87 -11.80
CA VAL A 560 11.72 15.74 -10.81
C VAL A 560 11.44 14.50 -9.97
N ALA A 561 12.29 13.49 -10.10
CA ALA A 561 12.11 12.18 -9.49
C ALA A 561 13.31 11.78 -8.63
N VAL A 562 13.04 10.98 -7.62
CA VAL A 562 14.05 10.35 -6.77
C VAL A 562 13.96 8.85 -6.90
N GLU A 563 15.13 8.22 -6.95
CA GLU A 563 15.31 6.79 -7.15
C GLU A 563 16.02 6.18 -5.95
N LEU A 564 15.52 5.05 -5.47
CA LEU A 564 16.23 4.23 -4.49
C LEU A 564 17.33 3.42 -5.18
N VAL A 565 18.59 3.83 -5.06
CA VAL A 565 19.73 3.13 -5.64
C VAL A 565 20.10 1.91 -4.81
N GLN A 566 20.22 2.11 -3.50
CA GLN A 566 20.64 1.05 -2.58
C GLN A 566 20.17 1.35 -1.17
N GLY A 567 19.79 0.31 -0.42
CA GLY A 567 19.50 0.40 1.01
C GLY A 567 20.37 -0.59 1.80
N TRP A 568 20.84 -0.17 2.97
CA TRP A 568 21.64 -0.96 3.91
C TRP A 568 20.94 -1.04 5.26
N GLY A 569 21.07 -2.20 5.91
CA GLY A 569 20.53 -2.40 7.25
C GLY A 569 19.02 -2.66 7.30
N SER A 570 18.60 -3.26 8.42
CA SER A 570 17.27 -3.82 8.72
C SER A 570 16.80 -5.00 7.84
N PRO A 571 16.21 -6.06 8.41
CA PRO A 571 15.49 -7.08 7.65
C PRO A 571 14.20 -6.54 7.01
N GLN A 572 13.64 -5.44 7.53
CA GLN A 572 12.44 -4.78 7.03
C GLN A 572 12.85 -3.57 6.17
N LYS A 573 12.77 -3.73 4.85
CA LYS A 573 13.07 -2.69 3.85
C LYS A 573 11.88 -1.73 3.73
N GLY A 574 12.11 -0.43 3.51
CA GLY A 574 11.02 0.50 3.22
C GLY A 574 11.41 1.97 3.25
N LEU A 575 10.99 2.72 2.23
CA LEU A 575 11.16 4.17 2.12
C LEU A 575 9.82 4.83 1.82
N TYR A 576 9.34 5.67 2.74
CA TYR A 576 8.07 6.38 2.60
C TYR A 576 8.28 7.88 2.61
N LEU A 577 7.75 8.57 1.59
CA LEU A 577 7.75 10.01 1.50
C LEU A 577 6.44 10.56 2.05
N SER A 578 6.49 11.74 2.68
CA SER A 578 5.28 12.48 3.01
C SER A 578 4.44 12.69 1.76
N ALA A 579 3.12 12.56 1.86
CA ALA A 579 2.20 12.77 0.75
C ALA A 579 1.02 13.65 1.20
N GLY A 580 0.21 14.12 0.24
CA GLY A 580 -0.96 14.93 0.53
C GLY A 580 -1.96 14.90 -0.63
N TYR A 581 -3.24 15.02 -0.30
CA TYR A 581 -4.33 14.83 -1.26
C TYR A 581 -4.70 16.09 -2.05
N LEU A 582 -4.42 17.28 -1.50
CA LEU A 582 -4.61 18.57 -2.17
C LEU A 582 -3.40 19.03 -2.99
N ASN A 583 -2.38 18.17 -3.10
CA ASN A 583 -1.15 18.46 -3.82
C ASN A 583 -1.23 18.08 -5.30
N GLY A 584 -0.27 18.57 -6.09
CA GLY A 584 -0.10 18.14 -7.48
C GLY A 584 0.15 16.62 -7.59
N PRO A 585 -0.12 16.01 -8.75
CA PRO A 585 -0.02 14.55 -8.93
C PRO A 585 1.42 14.06 -8.75
N SER A 586 1.58 12.77 -8.48
CA SER A 586 2.89 12.10 -8.49
C SER A 586 3.02 11.14 -9.67
N TYR A 587 4.24 10.92 -10.13
CA TYR A 587 4.59 9.82 -11.01
C TYR A 587 5.42 8.81 -10.24
N TYR A 588 5.22 7.52 -10.51
CA TYR A 588 6.03 6.47 -9.92
C TYR A 588 6.27 5.32 -10.90
N ARG A 589 7.33 4.57 -10.67
CA ARG A 589 7.61 3.30 -11.34
C ARG A 589 8.37 2.36 -10.40
N PRO A 590 8.09 1.05 -10.46
CA PRO A 590 8.67 0.09 -9.52
C PRO A 590 10.15 -0.21 -9.82
N THR A 591 10.59 -0.01 -11.07
CA THR A 591 11.99 -0.15 -11.48
C THR A 591 12.37 0.96 -12.46
N SER A 592 13.67 1.19 -12.64
CA SER A 592 14.19 2.23 -13.53
C SER A 592 13.91 2.00 -15.01
N GLU A 593 13.48 0.80 -15.41
CA GLU A 593 13.09 0.49 -16.80
C GLU A 593 11.61 0.09 -16.94
N GLY A 594 10.87 0.18 -15.84
CA GLY A 594 9.43 -0.01 -15.82
C GLY A 594 8.66 1.19 -16.37
N ALA A 595 7.39 0.95 -16.69
CA ALA A 595 6.48 1.99 -17.17
C ALA A 595 6.15 3.00 -16.06
N TRP A 596 6.09 4.29 -16.43
CA TRP A 596 5.64 5.33 -15.53
C TRP A 596 4.13 5.25 -15.29
N ARG A 597 3.73 5.26 -14.03
CA ARG A 597 2.35 5.36 -13.57
C ARG A 597 2.11 6.74 -12.96
N ARG A 598 0.89 7.25 -13.08
CA ARG A 598 0.50 8.58 -12.58
C ARG A 598 -0.54 8.46 -11.49
N ALA A 599 -0.17 8.82 -10.26
CA ALA A 599 -1.09 8.93 -9.13
C ALA A 599 -1.76 10.31 -9.11
N ARG A 600 -3.05 10.35 -9.43
CA ARG A 600 -3.86 11.59 -9.37
C ARG A 600 -4.36 11.80 -7.94
N GLY A 601 -4.32 13.04 -7.46
CA GLY A 601 -4.81 13.38 -6.12
C GLY A 601 -3.94 12.89 -4.96
N MET A 602 -2.69 12.51 -5.22
CA MET A 602 -1.73 12.14 -4.18
C MET A 602 -0.34 12.65 -4.58
N GLY A 603 0.06 13.77 -3.97
CA GLY A 603 1.34 14.43 -4.24
C GLY A 603 2.37 14.15 -3.16
N VAL A 604 3.46 13.45 -3.50
CA VAL A 604 4.60 13.26 -2.59
C VAL A 604 5.33 14.57 -2.34
N GLY A 605 5.87 14.74 -1.14
CA GLY A 605 6.55 15.92 -0.64
C GLY A 605 7.94 16.05 -1.27
N ILE A 606 7.99 16.53 -2.50
CA ILE A 606 9.21 16.94 -3.17
C ILE A 606 9.11 18.44 -3.43
N GLN A 607 10.09 19.19 -2.95
CA GLN A 607 10.19 20.63 -3.11
C GLN A 607 11.43 20.96 -3.95
N VAL A 608 11.28 21.85 -4.92
CA VAL A 608 12.37 22.27 -5.80
C VAL A 608 12.56 23.76 -5.64
N LYS A 609 13.72 24.14 -5.13
CA LYS A 609 14.14 25.54 -5.06
C LYS A 609 14.78 25.90 -6.40
N VAL A 610 14.26 26.95 -7.03
CA VAL A 610 14.68 27.40 -8.35
C VAL A 610 15.03 28.89 -8.36
N LEU A 611 15.91 29.27 -9.28
CA LEU A 611 16.16 30.66 -9.69
C LEU A 611 15.45 30.94 -11.00
N VAL A 612 14.66 32.00 -11.04
CA VAL A 612 13.97 32.48 -12.24
C VAL A 612 14.45 33.89 -12.56
N GLU A 613 14.74 34.16 -13.83
CA GLU A 613 15.04 35.52 -14.28
C GLU A 613 13.79 36.41 -14.19
N LYS A 614 13.88 37.53 -13.48
CA LYS A 614 12.84 38.58 -13.51
C LYS A 614 12.83 39.19 -14.91
N ALA A 615 11.65 39.41 -15.51
CA ALA A 615 11.59 40.28 -16.69
C ALA A 615 12.09 41.69 -16.27
N PRO A 616 12.84 42.42 -17.12
CA PRO A 616 13.11 43.82 -16.84
C PRO A 616 11.77 44.54 -16.70
N ASP A 617 11.62 45.33 -15.63
CA ASP A 617 10.42 46.11 -15.37
C ASP A 617 10.16 46.95 -16.63
N SER A 618 8.98 46.79 -17.25
CA SER A 618 8.56 47.68 -18.32
C SER A 618 8.47 49.08 -17.73
N THR A 619 9.48 49.91 -17.98
CA THR A 619 9.41 51.34 -17.72
C THR A 619 8.20 51.88 -18.45
N TYR A 620 7.21 52.29 -17.68
CA TYR A 620 6.12 53.14 -18.13
C TYR A 620 6.74 54.40 -18.72
N LEU A 621 6.80 54.50 -20.05
CA LEU A 621 7.10 55.76 -20.72
C LEU A 621 5.83 56.62 -20.64
N PRO A 622 5.85 57.79 -20.00
CA PRO A 622 4.72 58.70 -20.09
C PRO A 622 4.57 59.16 -21.55
N PRO A 623 3.35 59.49 -22.02
CA PRO A 623 3.17 60.01 -23.37
C PRO A 623 3.97 61.31 -23.53
N LEU A 624 4.66 61.46 -24.65
CA LEU A 624 5.32 62.70 -25.04
C LEU A 624 4.27 63.81 -25.21
N PRO A 625 4.48 65.01 -24.66
CA PRO A 625 3.59 66.13 -24.89
C PRO A 625 3.79 66.67 -26.30
N LYS A 626 2.74 66.63 -27.11
CA LYS A 626 2.08 67.82 -27.67
C LYS A 626 0.70 67.45 -28.22
#